data_AF-A0A0L8HNY9-F1
#
_entry.id   AF-A0A0L8HNY9-F1
#
_cell.length_a   1.000
_cell.length_b   1.000
_cell.length_c   1.000
_cell.angle_alpha   90.00
_cell.angle_beta   90.00
_cell.angle_gamma   90.00
#
_symmetry.space_group_name_H-M   'P 1'
#
loop_
_entity.id
_entity.type
_entity.pdbx_description
1 polymer ?
#
loop_
_entity_poly.entity_id
_entity_poly.type
_entity_poly.pdbx_seq_one_letter_code
_entity_poly.pdbx_strand_id
1 'polypeptide(L)'
;MEIQYALIGNFEVIYPGRELIKMGELQKLSRKEMQPRVFILFNDTLLYTTPVPAGYKLINVLTLAGMKVKKTTLDDFKNEFNIISIQRSFTVCANTSTERDEWIDAISKAIEDNTLKRNSFEVNRTQVPSLEKGFVLGSKAPLWVPDARVTMCMLCTCEFTVTWRRHHCRACGRVTCGNCSNNKAPLLYLEYRPSRVCDECNNKLFAEVERQMEEMKTAKEEGKKLDNVQPEELLSRFQRIRKSGRHGQKNIKRPAWLKEVHANDQGSTMSGYLKLFKGKRWKQLWFVLKDKVLYKYKASEDMAAIDSRPLLGYQVNRVVEEAGDGSGSLSTNSNSSDPRARNQWYEGIERHLLFELTHPGMQPMRFQTDSAASTEKWVTVLLEASVP
;
A
#
# COMPACT_ATOMS: atom_id res chain seq x y z
N MET A 1 -5.37 -7.37 35.28
CA MET A 1 -5.68 -8.80 35.43
C MET A 1 -6.75 -9.28 34.45
N GLU A 2 -7.79 -8.51 34.17
CA GLU A 2 -8.87 -8.91 33.23
C GLU A 2 -8.37 -9.37 31.85
N ILE A 3 -7.42 -8.63 31.25
CA ILE A 3 -6.81 -9.01 29.96
C ILE A 3 -6.11 -10.38 30.05
N GLN A 4 -5.41 -10.66 31.15
CA GLN A 4 -4.74 -11.95 31.37
C GLN A 4 -5.75 -13.10 31.41
N TYR A 5 -6.90 -12.92 32.05
CA TYR A 5 -7.97 -13.92 32.10
C TYR A 5 -8.70 -14.09 30.78
N ALA A 6 -8.80 -13.02 29.98
CA ALA A 6 -9.45 -13.07 28.68
C ALA A 6 -8.57 -13.69 27.58
N LEU A 7 -7.25 -13.79 27.78
CA LEU A 7 -6.33 -14.39 26.81
C LEU A 7 -6.31 -15.92 26.93
N ILE A 8 -6.51 -16.59 25.80
CA ILE A 8 -6.47 -18.05 25.74
C ILE A 8 -5.04 -18.52 25.48
N GLY A 9 -4.56 -19.41 26.35
CA GLY A 9 -3.24 -20.02 26.30
C GLY A 9 -2.35 -19.57 27.45
N ASN A 10 -1.15 -20.15 27.53
CA ASN A 10 -0.19 -19.86 28.60
C ASN A 10 0.68 -18.65 28.24
N PHE A 11 0.05 -17.49 28.11
CA PHE A 11 0.75 -16.23 27.84
C PHE A 11 0.69 -15.35 29.08
N GLU A 12 1.83 -14.90 29.56
CA GLU A 12 1.90 -13.92 30.64
C GLU A 12 1.93 -12.51 30.05
N VAL A 13 1.01 -11.65 30.46
CA VAL A 13 0.99 -10.23 30.09
C VAL A 13 1.14 -9.30 31.29
N ILE A 14 1.14 -9.84 32.50
CA ILE A 14 1.32 -9.09 33.74
C ILE A 14 2.80 -9.08 34.08
N TYR A 15 3.45 -7.93 33.94
CA TYR A 15 4.84 -7.72 34.35
C TYR A 15 4.94 -6.45 35.20
N PRO A 16 5.88 -6.38 36.15
CA PRO A 16 6.14 -5.15 36.89
C PRO A 16 6.43 -3.97 35.94
N GLY A 17 5.75 -2.85 36.15
CA GLY A 17 5.92 -1.64 35.34
C GLY A 17 5.21 -1.65 33.97
N ARG A 18 4.55 -2.74 33.59
CA ARG A 18 3.73 -2.76 32.37
C ARG A 18 2.36 -2.13 32.64
N GLU A 19 2.01 -1.14 31.83
CA GLU A 19 0.76 -0.39 31.96
C GLU A 19 -0.04 -0.46 30.65
N LEU A 20 -1.36 -0.67 30.78
CA LEU A 20 -2.28 -0.65 29.65
C LEU A 20 -2.53 0.79 29.21
N ILE A 21 -2.34 1.09 27.93
CA ILE A 21 -2.56 2.40 27.34
C ILE A 21 -3.89 2.45 26.59
N LYS A 22 -4.14 1.51 25.67
CA LYS A 22 -5.36 1.48 24.86
C LYS A 22 -5.68 0.04 24.45
N MET A 23 -6.97 -0.27 24.41
CA MET A 23 -7.50 -1.54 23.90
C MET A 23 -8.70 -1.27 23.01
N GLY A 24 -8.84 -2.00 21.91
CA GLY A 24 -10.00 -1.89 21.03
C GLY A 24 -9.89 -2.76 19.79
N GLU A 25 -11.00 -2.87 19.06
CA GLU A 25 -11.05 -3.63 17.81
C GLU A 25 -10.65 -2.75 16.62
N LEU A 26 -9.79 -3.29 15.75
CA LEU A 26 -9.47 -2.70 14.46
C LEU A 26 -9.57 -3.77 13.38
N GLN A 27 -9.84 -3.33 12.16
CA GLN A 27 -9.82 -4.19 10.99
C GLN A 27 -8.38 -4.31 10.47
N LYS A 28 -7.74 -5.46 10.70
CA LYS A 28 -6.40 -5.71 10.20
C LYS A 28 -6.46 -6.25 8.77
N LEU A 29 -5.72 -5.62 7.86
CA LEU A 29 -5.57 -6.12 6.50
C LEU A 29 -4.76 -7.42 6.52
N SER A 30 -5.42 -8.50 6.11
CA SER A 30 -4.78 -9.78 5.83
C SER A 30 -4.26 -9.80 4.39
N ARG A 31 -3.84 -10.97 3.88
CA ARG A 31 -3.42 -11.10 2.47
C ARG A 31 -4.58 -10.82 1.49
N LYS A 32 -5.81 -11.15 1.89
CA LYS A 32 -6.98 -11.13 0.99
C LYS A 32 -7.97 -10.02 1.34
N GLU A 33 -8.25 -9.86 2.64
CA GLU A 33 -9.33 -9.00 3.11
C GLU A 33 -9.08 -8.47 4.52
N MET A 34 -9.89 -7.51 4.92
CA MET A 34 -9.93 -6.96 6.26
C MET A 34 -10.52 -7.97 7.25
N GLN A 35 -9.91 -8.07 8.42
CA GLN A 35 -10.24 -9.07 9.41
C GLN A 35 -10.23 -8.44 10.81
N PRO A 36 -11.29 -8.61 11.64
CA PRO A 36 -11.38 -8.00 12.96
C PRO A 36 -10.31 -8.55 13.89
N ARG A 37 -9.57 -7.67 14.56
CA ARG A 37 -8.56 -8.02 15.55
C ARG A 37 -8.67 -7.07 16.72
N VAL A 38 -8.56 -7.61 17.94
CA VAL A 38 -8.46 -6.77 19.13
C VAL A 38 -7.00 -6.44 19.35
N PHE A 39 -6.68 -5.14 19.35
CA PHE A 39 -5.36 -4.60 19.63
C PHE A 39 -5.29 -4.16 21.08
N ILE A 40 -4.18 -4.49 21.74
CA ILE A 40 -3.92 -4.18 23.14
C ILE A 40 -2.54 -3.52 23.19
N LEU A 41 -2.53 -2.21 23.42
CA LEU A 41 -1.32 -1.41 23.53
C LEU A 41 -0.94 -1.26 25.00
N PHE A 42 0.23 -1.77 25.35
CA PHE A 42 0.91 -1.47 26.59
C PHE A 42 2.03 -0.45 26.37
N ASN A 43 2.63 0.03 27.46
CA ASN A 43 3.74 0.99 27.43
C ASN A 43 5.05 0.43 26.87
N ASP A 44 5.19 -0.89 26.68
CA ASP A 44 6.41 -1.55 26.15
C ASP A 44 6.15 -2.44 24.93
N THR A 45 4.90 -2.84 24.69
CA THR A 45 4.52 -3.77 23.62
C THR A 45 3.11 -3.52 23.07
N LEU A 46 2.90 -3.87 21.81
CA LEU A 46 1.60 -3.94 21.15
C LEU A 46 1.25 -5.39 20.83
N LEU A 47 0.10 -5.85 21.33
CA LEU A 47 -0.42 -7.19 21.05
C LEU A 47 -1.63 -7.08 20.12
N TYR A 48 -1.88 -8.14 19.37
CA TYR A 48 -3.17 -8.30 18.68
C TYR A 48 -3.66 -9.74 18.70
N THR A 49 -4.97 -9.89 18.79
CA THR A 49 -5.66 -11.16 19.03
C THR A 49 -6.79 -11.37 18.02
N THR A 50 -7.23 -12.61 17.86
CA THR A 50 -8.49 -12.93 17.18
C THR A 50 -9.56 -13.19 18.23
N PRO A 51 -10.73 -12.53 18.15
CA PRO A 51 -11.84 -12.81 19.06
C PRO A 51 -12.36 -14.23 18.82
N VAL A 52 -12.61 -14.96 19.91
CA VAL A 52 -13.22 -16.31 19.90
C VAL A 52 -14.24 -16.40 21.03
N PRO A 53 -15.19 -17.35 21.01
CA PRO A 53 -16.25 -17.41 22.02
C PRO A 53 -15.75 -17.49 23.48
N ALA A 54 -14.60 -18.13 23.69
CA ALA A 54 -13.99 -18.31 25.02
C ALA A 54 -13.04 -17.16 25.43
N GLY A 55 -12.93 -16.08 24.65
CA GLY A 55 -12.02 -14.95 24.92
C GLY A 55 -11.19 -14.54 23.69
N TYR A 56 -9.89 -14.35 23.88
CA TYR A 56 -9.00 -13.82 22.85
C TYR A 56 -7.84 -14.77 22.56
N LYS A 57 -7.73 -15.23 21.31
CA LYS A 57 -6.57 -15.99 20.87
C LYS A 57 -5.45 -15.04 20.46
N LEU A 58 -4.34 -15.03 21.21
CA LEU A 58 -3.17 -14.23 20.89
C LEU A 58 -2.59 -14.63 19.53
N ILE A 59 -2.36 -13.64 18.66
CA ILE A 59 -1.74 -13.87 17.35
C ILE A 59 -0.28 -13.45 17.36
N ASN A 60 0.04 -12.30 17.95
CA ASN A 60 1.42 -11.87 18.10
C ASN A 60 1.60 -10.79 19.16
N VAL A 61 2.85 -10.64 19.60
CA VAL A 61 3.35 -9.62 20.52
C VAL A 61 4.45 -8.86 19.79
N LEU A 62 4.34 -7.53 19.71
CA LEU A 62 5.27 -6.68 18.98
C LEU A 62 5.89 -5.66 19.92
N THR A 63 7.21 -5.71 20.09
CA THR A 63 7.94 -4.67 20.82
C THR A 63 7.76 -3.30 20.16
N LEU A 64 7.63 -2.26 20.99
CA LEU A 64 7.61 -0.87 20.51
C LEU A 64 9.00 -0.40 20.02
N ALA A 65 10.07 -1.11 20.39
CA ALA A 65 11.43 -0.76 19.97
C ALA A 65 11.58 -0.83 18.44
N GLY A 66 11.96 0.31 17.84
CA GLY A 66 12.10 0.43 16.39
C GLY A 66 10.80 0.37 15.59
N MET A 67 9.63 0.38 16.27
CA MET A 67 8.31 0.47 15.65
C MET A 67 8.07 1.88 15.11
N LYS A 68 7.29 1.99 14.03
CA LYS A 68 6.80 3.25 13.46
C LYS A 68 5.34 3.08 13.06
N VAL A 69 4.56 4.15 13.19
CA VAL A 69 3.22 4.23 12.62
C VAL A 69 3.19 5.26 11.49
N LYS A 70 2.39 5.01 10.45
CA LYS A 70 2.24 5.92 9.31
C LYS A 70 0.77 6.05 8.91
N LYS A 71 0.28 7.29 8.86
CA LYS A 71 -1.01 7.66 8.29
C LYS A 71 -0.98 7.54 6.76
N THR A 72 -2.09 7.18 6.14
CA THR A 72 -2.25 7.27 4.68
C THR A 72 -2.69 8.66 4.25
N THR A 73 -2.24 9.10 3.09
CA THR A 73 -2.61 10.40 2.49
C THR A 73 -3.75 10.28 1.48
N LEU A 74 -4.16 9.06 1.14
CA LEU A 74 -5.20 8.80 0.14
C LEU A 74 -6.59 8.84 0.78
N ASP A 75 -7.48 9.65 0.20
CA ASP A 75 -8.86 9.83 0.68
C ASP A 75 -9.67 8.52 0.67
N ASP A 76 -9.51 7.68 -0.38
CA ASP A 76 -10.16 6.36 -0.48
C ASP A 76 -9.80 5.42 0.69
N PHE A 77 -8.68 5.68 1.36
CA PHE A 77 -8.18 4.88 2.48
C PHE A 77 -8.15 5.69 3.77
N LYS A 78 -8.92 6.77 3.90
CA LYS A 78 -8.83 7.71 5.03
C LYS A 78 -8.98 7.08 6.43
N ASN A 79 -9.48 5.87 6.60
CA ASN A 79 -9.53 5.24 7.92
C ASN A 79 -8.37 4.26 8.18
N GLU A 80 -7.50 4.07 7.18
CA GLU A 80 -6.35 3.17 7.25
C GLU A 80 -5.09 3.85 7.79
N PHE A 81 -4.27 3.06 8.46
CA PHE A 81 -2.92 3.41 8.86
C PHE A 81 -2.03 2.18 8.92
N ASN A 82 -0.72 2.39 8.93
CA ASN A 82 0.27 1.33 8.88
C ASN A 82 1.01 1.24 10.21
N ILE A 83 1.13 0.02 10.73
CA ILE A 83 1.99 -0.31 11.87
C ILE A 83 3.19 -1.07 11.31
N ILE A 84 4.39 -0.53 11.54
CA ILE A 84 5.65 -1.03 10.99
C ILE A 84 6.56 -1.40 12.15
N SER A 85 6.73 -2.70 12.41
CA SER A 85 7.69 -3.20 13.41
C SER A 85 8.84 -3.95 12.73
N ILE A 86 9.83 -4.39 13.51
CA ILE A 86 10.96 -5.17 12.99
C ILE A 86 10.47 -6.46 12.35
N GLN A 87 9.64 -7.25 13.03
CA GLN A 87 9.30 -8.61 12.58
C GLN A 87 7.98 -8.69 11.80
N ARG A 88 7.08 -7.71 11.97
CA ARG A 88 5.76 -7.68 11.32
C ARG A 88 5.33 -6.25 11.00
N SER A 89 4.90 -6.05 9.75
CA SER A 89 4.32 -4.77 9.31
C SER A 89 3.00 -5.04 8.61
N PHE A 90 2.00 -4.22 8.87
CA PHE A 90 0.67 -4.39 8.30
C PHE A 90 -0.15 -3.10 8.34
N THR A 91 -1.17 -3.06 7.48
CA THR A 91 -2.20 -2.02 7.47
C THR A 91 -3.36 -2.43 8.36
N VAL A 92 -3.92 -1.45 9.06
CA VAL A 92 -5.13 -1.56 9.89
C VAL A 92 -6.08 -0.44 9.48
N CYS A 93 -7.38 -0.66 9.65
CA CYS A 93 -8.42 0.34 9.45
C CYS A 93 -9.26 0.46 10.72
N ALA A 94 -9.48 1.71 11.11
CA ALA A 94 -10.45 2.06 12.14
C ALA A 94 -11.86 2.22 11.53
N ASN A 95 -12.88 2.33 12.37
CA ASN A 95 -14.24 2.61 11.91
C ASN A 95 -14.40 4.07 11.46
N THR A 96 -13.66 4.97 12.09
CA THR A 96 -13.67 6.41 11.77
C THR A 96 -12.26 6.98 11.65
N SER A 97 -12.13 8.12 10.98
CA SER A 97 -10.86 8.84 10.87
C SER A 97 -10.38 9.35 12.22
N THR A 98 -11.30 9.68 13.13
CA THR A 98 -11.01 10.09 14.50
C THR A 98 -10.42 8.94 15.31
N GLU A 99 -11.07 7.77 15.30
CA GLU A 99 -10.55 6.57 15.97
C GLU A 99 -9.16 6.18 15.43
N ARG A 100 -8.96 6.27 14.11
CA ARG A 100 -7.64 6.08 13.48
C ARG A 100 -6.60 7.03 14.08
N ASP A 101 -6.91 8.33 14.14
CA ASP A 101 -5.98 9.34 14.63
C ASP A 101 -5.66 9.13 16.12
N GLU A 102 -6.66 8.82 16.96
CA GLU A 102 -6.44 8.45 18.36
C GLU A 102 -5.51 7.24 18.53
N TRP A 103 -5.65 6.21 17.68
CA TRP A 103 -4.76 5.05 17.72
C TRP A 103 -3.34 5.40 17.28
N ILE A 104 -3.18 6.22 16.23
CA ILE A 104 -1.87 6.69 15.78
C ILE A 104 -1.20 7.47 16.91
N ASP A 105 -1.91 8.39 17.55
CA ASP A 105 -1.37 9.24 18.61
C ASP A 105 -0.97 8.41 19.84
N ALA A 106 -1.84 7.48 20.28
CA ALA A 106 -1.56 6.60 21.40
C ALA A 106 -0.33 5.71 21.15
N ILE A 107 -0.22 5.11 19.97
CA ILE A 107 0.93 4.26 19.62
C ILE A 107 2.20 5.10 19.48
N SER A 108 2.13 6.27 18.83
CA SER A 108 3.28 7.16 18.65
C SER A 108 3.84 7.61 19.98
N LYS A 109 2.98 8.07 20.88
CA LYS A 109 3.35 8.48 22.24
C LYS A 109 3.96 7.32 23.03
N ALA A 110 3.36 6.13 22.97
CA ALA A 110 3.90 4.95 23.65
C ALA A 110 5.30 4.57 23.14
N ILE A 111 5.56 4.68 21.83
CA ILE A 111 6.88 4.43 21.23
C ILE A 111 7.90 5.45 21.74
N GLU A 112 7.53 6.73 21.76
CA GLU A 112 8.39 7.82 22.23
C GLU A 112 8.75 7.64 23.71
N ASP A 113 7.75 7.47 24.58
CA ASP A 113 7.92 7.26 26.01
C ASP A 113 8.79 6.02 26.31
N ASN A 114 8.55 4.92 25.59
CA ASN A 114 9.36 3.70 25.71
C ASN A 114 10.81 3.92 25.27
N THR A 115 11.03 4.70 24.21
CA THR A 115 12.38 5.03 23.71
C THR A 115 13.13 5.90 24.73
N LEU A 116 12.47 6.92 25.29
CA LEU A 116 13.04 7.78 26.31
C LEU A 116 13.41 7.00 27.58
N LYS A 117 12.50 6.15 28.07
CA LYS A 117 12.76 5.27 29.21
C LYS A 117 13.98 4.40 28.94
N ARG A 118 14.03 3.70 27.81
CA ARG A 118 15.17 2.84 27.44
C ARG A 118 16.49 3.61 27.36
N ASN A 119 16.51 4.78 26.74
CA ASN A 119 17.71 5.61 26.64
C ASN A 119 18.21 6.06 28.01
N SER A 120 17.30 6.33 28.96
CA SER A 120 17.69 6.69 30.33
C SER A 120 18.37 5.54 31.10
N PHE A 121 18.14 4.28 30.71
CA PHE A 121 18.76 3.09 31.30
C PHE A 121 20.04 2.61 30.55
N GLU A 122 20.22 2.97 29.28
CA GLU A 122 21.30 2.44 28.41
C GLU A 122 22.57 3.32 28.33
N VAL A 123 22.86 4.14 29.34
CA VAL A 123 24.03 5.07 29.36
C VAL A 123 25.40 4.34 29.34
N ASN A 124 25.47 3.01 29.52
CA ASN A 124 26.73 2.27 29.67
C ASN A 124 26.89 0.98 28.83
N ARG A 125 26.15 0.78 27.74
CA ARG A 125 26.36 -0.38 26.87
C ARG A 125 26.98 0.04 25.54
N THR A 126 28.12 -0.57 25.21
CA THR A 126 28.85 -0.44 23.94
C THR A 126 27.88 -0.41 22.76
N GLN A 127 28.07 0.62 21.93
CA GLN A 127 27.29 0.97 20.75
C GLN A 127 26.72 -0.27 20.04
N VAL A 128 25.42 -0.51 20.18
CA VAL A 128 24.68 -1.19 19.11
C VAL A 128 24.73 -0.20 17.94
N PRO A 129 25.29 -0.56 16.77
CA PRO A 129 25.41 0.37 15.67
C PRO A 129 24.05 1.01 15.41
N SER A 130 24.02 2.34 15.45
CA SER A 130 22.82 3.13 15.21
C SER A 130 22.23 2.70 13.87
N LEU A 131 21.15 1.92 13.92
CA LEU A 131 20.35 1.43 12.78
C LEU A 131 19.68 2.57 11.97
N GLU A 132 20.08 3.81 12.19
CA GLU A 132 19.52 5.03 11.61
C GLU A 132 20.32 5.59 10.43
N LYS A 133 21.53 5.11 10.18
CA LYS A 133 22.36 5.59 9.04
C LYS A 133 22.93 4.43 8.25
N GLY A 134 22.16 3.89 7.31
CA GLY A 134 22.61 2.83 6.40
C GLY A 134 21.48 1.96 5.89
N PHE A 135 21.67 1.35 4.73
CA PHE A 135 20.68 0.62 3.94
C PHE A 135 19.74 -0.30 4.75
N VAL A 136 18.43 -0.02 4.69
CA VAL A 136 17.37 -0.59 5.57
C VAL A 136 16.72 -1.87 4.99
N LEU A 137 17.03 -2.24 3.74
CA LEU A 137 16.32 -3.32 3.08
C LEU A 137 16.62 -4.66 3.77
N GLY A 138 15.58 -5.38 4.18
CA GLY A 138 15.73 -6.67 4.86
C GLY A 138 16.06 -6.58 6.36
N SER A 139 16.25 -5.39 6.94
CA SER A 139 16.41 -5.22 8.39
C SER A 139 15.09 -5.14 9.15
N LYS A 140 13.99 -4.79 8.47
CA LYS A 140 12.63 -4.77 9.01
C LYS A 140 11.65 -5.41 8.02
N ALA A 141 10.55 -5.95 8.55
CA ALA A 141 9.46 -6.49 7.75
C ALA A 141 8.82 -5.38 6.89
N PRO A 142 8.65 -5.56 5.58
CA PRO A 142 8.01 -4.55 4.73
C PRO A 142 6.50 -4.57 4.91
N LEU A 143 5.85 -3.45 4.58
CA LEU A 143 4.41 -3.45 4.34
C LEU A 143 4.13 -4.17 3.02
N TRP A 144 3.28 -5.20 3.08
CA TRP A 144 2.89 -5.92 1.88
C TRP A 144 1.83 -5.16 1.12
N VAL A 145 2.06 -5.00 -0.18
CA VAL A 145 1.04 -4.46 -1.08
C VAL A 145 -0.16 -5.43 -1.11
N PRO A 146 -1.39 -4.96 -0.84
CA PRO A 146 -2.56 -5.83 -0.79
C PRO A 146 -2.89 -6.44 -2.16
N ASP A 147 -3.25 -7.73 -2.20
CA ASP A 147 -3.52 -8.43 -3.47
C ASP A 147 -4.66 -7.78 -4.28
N ALA A 148 -5.65 -7.20 -3.59
CA ALA A 148 -6.78 -6.50 -4.21
C ALA A 148 -6.40 -5.17 -4.85
N ARG A 149 -5.27 -4.57 -4.45
CA ARG A 149 -4.79 -3.27 -4.96
C ARG A 149 -3.84 -3.39 -6.14
N VAL A 150 -3.55 -4.61 -6.60
CA VAL A 150 -2.60 -4.84 -7.70
C VAL A 150 -3.05 -5.96 -8.63
N THR A 151 -3.03 -5.68 -9.93
CA THR A 151 -3.49 -6.60 -10.98
C THR A 151 -2.37 -7.10 -11.88
N MET A 152 -1.17 -6.53 -11.73
CA MET A 152 0.00 -6.90 -12.53
C MET A 152 1.28 -7.02 -11.69
N CYS A 153 2.25 -7.79 -12.19
CA CYS A 153 3.56 -7.88 -11.57
C CYS A 153 4.23 -6.51 -11.50
N MET A 154 4.65 -6.10 -10.31
CA MET A 154 5.28 -4.80 -10.08
C MET A 154 6.73 -4.67 -10.59
N LEU A 155 7.17 -5.61 -11.43
CA LEU A 155 8.48 -5.58 -12.10
C LEU A 155 8.31 -5.69 -13.62
N CYS A 156 7.60 -6.73 -14.09
CA CYS A 156 7.44 -6.96 -15.53
C CYS A 156 6.10 -6.49 -16.11
N THR A 157 5.17 -5.95 -15.30
CA THR A 157 3.83 -5.50 -15.69
C THR A 157 2.92 -6.58 -16.31
N CYS A 158 3.32 -7.85 -16.17
CA CYS A 158 2.49 -8.99 -16.56
C CYS A 158 1.24 -9.07 -15.70
N GLU A 159 0.07 -9.13 -16.33
CA GLU A 159 -1.20 -9.27 -15.61
C GLU A 159 -1.27 -10.62 -14.90
N PHE A 160 -1.75 -10.60 -13.66
CA PHE A 160 -1.99 -11.82 -12.89
C PHE A 160 -3.26 -12.51 -13.38
N THR A 161 -3.19 -13.84 -13.45
CA THR A 161 -4.29 -14.73 -13.83
C THR A 161 -4.32 -15.92 -12.87
N VAL A 162 -5.24 -16.87 -13.09
CA VAL A 162 -5.30 -18.10 -12.28
C VAL A 162 -3.99 -18.90 -12.31
N THR A 163 -3.32 -18.92 -13.48
CA THR A 163 -2.03 -19.61 -13.67
C THR A 163 -0.84 -18.68 -13.47
N TRP A 164 -0.99 -17.38 -13.70
CA TRP A 164 0.05 -16.37 -13.42
C TRP A 164 -0.18 -15.75 -12.04
N ARG A 165 0.36 -16.41 -11.00
CA ARG A 165 0.04 -16.12 -9.60
C ARG A 165 0.87 -14.98 -8.98
N ARG A 166 0.30 -14.37 -7.94
CA ARG A 166 0.91 -13.31 -7.12
C ARG A 166 1.91 -13.88 -6.11
N HIS A 167 3.03 -13.19 -5.92
CA HIS A 167 4.02 -13.48 -4.90
C HIS A 167 4.59 -12.20 -4.29
N HIS A 168 4.56 -12.08 -2.95
CA HIS A 168 5.16 -10.94 -2.26
C HIS A 168 6.67 -11.11 -2.09
N CYS A 169 7.41 -10.04 -2.37
CA CYS A 169 8.81 -9.92 -1.97
C CYS A 169 8.90 -9.72 -0.46
N ARG A 170 9.65 -10.57 0.26
CA ARG A 170 9.81 -10.42 1.71
C ARG A 170 10.71 -9.25 2.11
N ALA A 171 11.47 -8.68 1.19
CA ALA A 171 12.32 -7.53 1.46
C ALA A 171 11.61 -6.18 1.27
N CYS A 172 10.80 -6.03 0.21
CA CYS A 172 10.15 -4.75 -0.12
C CYS A 172 8.62 -4.77 -0.12
N GLY A 173 7.98 -5.93 0.03
CA GLY A 173 6.52 -6.05 0.11
C GLY A 173 5.76 -5.95 -1.22
N ARG A 174 6.43 -5.61 -2.34
CA ARG A 174 5.83 -5.57 -3.68
C ARG A 174 5.26 -6.94 -4.11
N VAL A 175 4.22 -6.91 -4.94
CA VAL A 175 3.63 -8.11 -5.57
C VAL A 175 4.27 -8.37 -6.92
N THR A 176 4.80 -9.58 -7.09
CA THR A 176 5.57 -10.00 -8.26
C THR A 176 5.10 -11.35 -8.78
N CYS A 177 5.45 -11.69 -10.01
CA CYS A 177 5.27 -13.05 -10.54
C CYS A 177 6.43 -13.96 -10.11
N GLY A 178 6.28 -15.28 -10.31
CA GLY A 178 7.31 -16.25 -9.98
C GLY A 178 8.63 -15.99 -10.70
N ASN A 179 8.57 -15.57 -11.96
CA ASN A 179 9.75 -15.31 -12.79
C ASN A 179 10.57 -14.10 -12.34
N CYS A 180 9.94 -13.12 -11.68
CA CYS A 180 10.60 -11.91 -11.17
C CYS A 180 10.98 -12.00 -9.69
N SER A 181 10.74 -13.15 -9.04
CA SER A 181 11.01 -13.37 -7.62
C SER A 181 11.47 -14.78 -7.31
N ASN A 182 12.21 -15.40 -8.22
CA ASN A 182 12.64 -16.79 -8.05
C ASN A 182 13.79 -16.94 -7.04
N ASN A 183 14.44 -15.82 -6.69
CA ASN A 183 15.58 -15.78 -5.78
C ASN A 183 15.13 -15.77 -4.31
N LYS A 184 16.02 -16.25 -3.41
CA LYS A 184 15.90 -16.02 -1.97
C LYS A 184 17.15 -15.33 -1.42
N ALA A 185 16.94 -14.49 -0.40
CA ALA A 185 18.01 -13.80 0.30
C ALA A 185 17.84 -13.95 1.82
N PRO A 186 18.94 -13.99 2.60
CA PRO A 186 18.89 -13.94 4.06
C PRO A 186 18.46 -12.53 4.52
N LEU A 187 17.34 -12.43 5.24
CA LEU A 187 16.83 -11.14 5.73
C LEU A 187 17.04 -11.07 7.24
N LEU A 188 17.68 -9.99 7.71
CA LEU A 188 18.00 -9.78 9.13
C LEU A 188 16.75 -9.87 10.02
N TYR A 189 15.62 -9.30 9.63
CA TYR A 189 14.39 -9.37 10.43
C TYR A 189 13.77 -10.77 10.55
N LEU A 190 14.26 -11.72 9.74
CA LEU A 190 13.92 -13.14 9.77
C LEU A 190 15.12 -13.98 10.22
N GLU A 191 16.01 -13.40 11.03
CA GLU A 191 17.19 -14.09 11.58
C GLU A 191 18.04 -14.69 10.46
N TYR A 192 18.18 -13.96 9.36
CA TYR A 192 18.92 -14.37 8.16
C TYR A 192 18.41 -15.67 7.51
N ARG A 193 17.18 -16.09 7.79
CA ARG A 193 16.54 -17.22 7.11
C ARG A 193 16.24 -16.85 5.64
N PRO A 194 16.74 -17.64 4.65
CA PRO A 194 16.51 -17.36 3.24
C PRO A 194 15.03 -17.28 2.88
N SER A 195 14.62 -16.13 2.36
CA SER A 195 13.23 -15.83 2.03
C SER A 195 13.08 -15.26 0.63
N ARG A 196 11.94 -15.52 -0.03
CA ARG A 196 11.66 -15.07 -1.40
C ARG A 196 11.81 -13.56 -1.54
N VAL A 197 12.64 -13.13 -2.48
CA VAL A 197 12.81 -11.71 -2.81
C VAL A 197 12.66 -11.51 -4.31
N CYS A 198 12.23 -10.33 -4.71
CA CYS A 198 12.24 -9.95 -6.11
C CYS A 198 13.68 -9.77 -6.61
N ASP A 199 13.88 -9.83 -7.93
CA ASP A 199 15.22 -9.75 -8.53
C ASP A 199 15.95 -8.44 -8.16
N GLU A 200 15.25 -7.31 -8.14
CA GLU A 200 15.82 -6.02 -7.71
C GLU A 200 16.33 -6.06 -6.27
N CYS A 201 15.53 -6.61 -5.33
CA CYS A 201 15.93 -6.71 -3.94
C CYS A 201 17.06 -7.71 -3.76
N ASN A 202 17.07 -8.82 -4.49
CA ASN A 202 18.14 -9.79 -4.43
C ASN A 202 19.48 -9.15 -4.81
N ASN A 203 19.51 -8.41 -5.92
CA ASN A 203 20.73 -7.75 -6.39
C ASN A 203 21.22 -6.70 -5.39
N LYS A 204 20.32 -5.84 -4.87
CA LYS A 204 20.70 -4.83 -3.87
C LYS A 204 21.20 -5.43 -2.56
N LEU A 205 20.52 -6.46 -2.04
CA LEU A 205 20.94 -7.15 -0.81
C LEU A 205 22.28 -7.86 -1.01
N PHE A 206 22.48 -8.50 -2.15
CA PHE A 206 23.73 -9.20 -2.45
C PHE A 206 24.92 -8.23 -2.54
N ALA A 207 24.76 -7.14 -3.31
CA ALA A 207 25.78 -6.11 -3.45
C ALA A 207 26.13 -5.43 -2.11
N GLU A 208 25.13 -5.25 -1.23
CA GLU A 208 25.38 -4.70 0.11
C GLU A 208 26.24 -5.63 0.96
N VAL A 209 26.00 -6.95 0.93
CA VAL A 209 26.83 -7.91 1.67
C VAL A 209 28.24 -7.99 1.08
N GLU A 210 28.39 -7.92 -0.24
CA GLU A 210 29.71 -7.84 -0.89
C GLU A 210 30.47 -6.57 -0.46
N ARG A 211 29.79 -5.43 -0.40
CA ARG A 211 30.37 -4.17 0.09
C ARG A 211 30.83 -4.29 1.54
N GLN A 212 30.00 -4.85 2.41
CA GLN A 212 30.35 -5.07 3.83
C GLN A 212 31.53 -6.04 3.99
N MET A 213 31.61 -7.07 3.15
CA MET A 213 32.74 -8.01 3.13
C MET A 213 34.05 -7.29 2.77
N GLU A 214 34.02 -6.40 1.78
CA GLU A 214 35.21 -5.65 1.37
C GLU A 214 35.64 -4.63 2.43
N GLU A 215 34.70 -3.91 3.03
CA GLU A 215 34.96 -2.98 4.14
C GLU A 215 35.56 -3.68 5.37
N MET A 216 35.09 -4.89 5.66
CA MET A 216 35.63 -5.73 6.73
C MET A 216 37.06 -6.19 6.47
N LYS A 217 37.42 -6.50 5.21
CA LYS A 217 38.82 -6.81 4.85
C LYS A 217 39.72 -5.59 5.09
N THR A 218 39.34 -4.41 4.60
CA THR A 218 40.11 -3.18 4.80
C THR A 218 40.24 -2.82 6.29
N ALA A 219 39.18 -2.97 7.09
CA ALA A 219 39.23 -2.63 8.51
C ALA A 219 40.05 -3.63 9.34
N LYS A 220 40.14 -4.89 8.89
CA LYS A 220 41.02 -5.91 9.48
C LYS A 220 42.50 -5.60 9.21
N GLU A 221 42.82 -5.08 8.03
CA GLU A 221 44.16 -4.57 7.70
C GLU A 221 44.54 -3.36 8.56
N GLU A 222 43.57 -2.53 8.94
CA GLU A 222 43.73 -1.38 9.84
C GLU A 222 43.69 -1.74 11.34
N GLY A 223 43.57 -3.02 11.72
CA GLY A 223 43.58 -3.47 13.12
C GLY A 223 42.35 -3.08 13.96
N LYS A 224 41.22 -2.73 13.33
CA LYS A 224 39.96 -2.42 14.03
C LYS A 224 39.25 -3.71 14.46
N LYS A 225 38.70 -3.74 15.69
CA LYS A 225 37.81 -4.83 16.14
C LYS A 225 36.45 -4.69 15.43
N LEU A 226 35.99 -5.75 14.77
CA LEU A 226 34.66 -5.80 14.16
C LEU A 226 33.69 -6.68 14.95
N ASP A 227 32.40 -6.37 14.83
CA ASP A 227 31.28 -7.15 15.35
C ASP A 227 31.15 -8.51 14.65
N ASN A 228 30.50 -9.47 15.34
CA ASN A 228 30.36 -10.91 15.00
C ASN A 228 29.64 -11.28 13.68
N VAL A 229 29.38 -10.36 12.75
CA VAL A 229 28.73 -10.71 11.48
C VAL A 229 29.77 -11.32 10.54
N GLN A 230 29.52 -12.51 9.99
CA GLN A 230 30.38 -13.19 9.00
C GLN A 230 29.78 -13.03 7.60
N PRO A 231 30.24 -12.06 6.77
CA PRO A 231 29.65 -11.77 5.46
C PRO A 231 29.71 -12.96 4.50
N GLU A 232 30.75 -13.80 4.58
CA GLU A 232 30.92 -15.01 3.77
C GLU A 232 29.79 -16.01 4.01
N GLU A 233 29.41 -16.19 5.28
CA GLU A 233 28.30 -17.05 5.66
C GLU A 233 26.97 -16.49 5.11
N LEU A 234 26.78 -15.17 5.19
CA LEU A 234 25.59 -14.52 4.62
C LEU A 234 25.51 -14.69 3.11
N LEU A 235 26.61 -14.52 2.38
CA LEU A 235 26.66 -14.76 0.93
C LEU A 235 26.28 -16.20 0.58
N SER A 236 26.76 -17.18 1.34
CA SER A 236 26.43 -18.61 1.13
C SER A 236 24.93 -18.92 1.27
N ARG A 237 24.19 -18.11 2.06
CA ARG A 237 22.76 -18.29 2.30
C ARG A 237 21.88 -17.74 1.16
N PHE A 238 22.44 -16.99 0.21
CA PHE A 238 21.69 -16.53 -0.96
C PHE A 238 21.38 -17.71 -1.90
N GLN A 239 20.11 -17.86 -2.26
CA GLN A 239 19.68 -18.86 -3.24
C GLN A 239 19.33 -18.12 -4.53
N ARG A 240 20.35 -17.91 -5.38
CA ARG A 240 20.23 -17.20 -6.66
C ARG A 240 20.07 -18.21 -7.79
N ILE A 241 19.04 -18.03 -8.59
CA ILE A 241 18.83 -18.86 -9.78
C ILE A 241 19.44 -18.12 -10.96
N ARG A 242 20.51 -18.69 -11.53
CA ARG A 242 21.09 -18.21 -12.79
C ARG A 242 20.03 -18.38 -13.87
N LYS A 243 19.50 -17.27 -14.37
CA LYS A 243 18.60 -17.27 -15.53
C LYS A 243 19.46 -17.61 -16.75
N SER A 244 19.56 -18.88 -17.12
CA SER A 244 19.93 -19.26 -18.49
C SER A 244 18.89 -18.60 -19.42
N GLY A 245 19.35 -18.06 -20.55
CA GLY A 245 18.64 -17.05 -21.35
C GLY A 245 17.11 -17.21 -21.48
N ARG A 246 16.41 -16.07 -21.39
CA ARG A 246 15.02 -15.85 -21.83
C ARG A 246 13.98 -16.94 -21.51
N HIS A 247 14.04 -17.62 -20.37
CA HIS A 247 12.90 -18.44 -19.97
C HIS A 247 11.69 -17.58 -19.57
N GLY A 248 10.73 -17.49 -20.49
CA GLY A 248 9.32 -17.25 -20.22
C GLY A 248 8.95 -15.87 -19.69
N GLN A 249 9.81 -14.86 -19.78
CA GLN A 249 9.37 -13.47 -19.60
C GLN A 249 8.43 -13.15 -20.76
N LYS A 250 7.12 -13.17 -20.51
CA LYS A 250 6.15 -12.52 -21.40
C LYS A 250 6.54 -11.04 -21.40
N ASN A 251 7.33 -10.63 -22.39
CA ASN A 251 7.61 -9.22 -22.62
C ASN A 251 6.29 -8.59 -23.08
N ILE A 252 5.46 -8.18 -22.12
CA ILE A 252 4.31 -7.35 -22.43
C ILE A 252 4.90 -6.01 -22.89
N LYS A 253 4.90 -5.82 -24.21
CA LYS A 253 5.20 -4.54 -24.85
C LYS A 253 4.04 -3.59 -24.54
N ARG A 254 4.03 -3.02 -23.33
CA ARG A 254 3.22 -1.83 -23.05
C ARG A 254 3.98 -0.62 -23.59
N PRO A 255 3.31 0.31 -24.28
CA PRO A 255 3.89 1.59 -24.66
C PRO A 255 4.57 2.30 -23.47
N ALA A 256 5.68 2.99 -23.75
CA ALA A 256 6.49 3.63 -22.71
C ALA A 256 5.67 4.65 -21.88
N TRP A 257 4.84 5.46 -22.54
CA TRP A 257 3.99 6.47 -21.89
C TRP A 257 2.97 5.88 -20.90
N LEU A 258 2.56 4.62 -21.06
CA LEU A 258 1.67 3.95 -20.09
C LEU A 258 2.42 3.45 -18.85
N LYS A 259 3.75 3.48 -18.84
CA LYS A 259 4.59 3.13 -17.69
C LYS A 259 5.21 4.35 -17.01
N GLU A 260 5.00 5.53 -17.58
CA GLU A 260 5.59 6.79 -17.10
C GLU A 260 5.04 7.17 -15.73
N VAL A 261 3.72 7.03 -15.56
CA VAL A 261 3.02 7.30 -14.30
C VAL A 261 2.61 5.97 -13.68
N HIS A 262 2.89 5.80 -12.39
CA HIS A 262 2.39 4.67 -11.61
C HIS A 262 1.04 5.04 -10.98
N ALA A 263 0.23 4.02 -10.63
CA ALA A 263 -1.06 4.26 -9.98
C ALA A 263 -0.94 4.99 -8.62
N ASN A 264 0.18 4.80 -7.92
CA ASN A 264 0.47 5.38 -6.60
C ASN A 264 1.49 6.54 -6.65
N ASP A 265 1.56 7.24 -7.78
CA ASP A 265 2.50 8.35 -7.98
C ASP A 265 2.26 9.48 -6.96
N GLN A 266 3.31 9.85 -6.22
CA GLN A 266 3.21 10.88 -5.16
C GLN A 266 3.10 12.31 -5.71
N GLY A 267 3.44 12.52 -6.99
CA GLY A 267 3.37 13.81 -7.66
C GLY A 267 2.08 14.00 -8.45
N SER A 268 1.07 13.14 -8.28
CA SER A 268 -0.22 13.32 -8.94
C SER A 268 -1.01 14.47 -8.32
N THR A 269 -1.71 15.24 -9.15
CA THR A 269 -2.68 16.26 -8.71
C THR A 269 -3.85 15.62 -7.99
N MET A 270 -4.34 14.49 -8.49
CA MET A 270 -5.43 13.74 -7.88
C MET A 270 -5.34 12.26 -8.24
N SER A 271 -5.77 11.40 -7.32
CA SER A 271 -5.92 9.97 -7.57
C SER A 271 -7.07 9.41 -6.74
N GLY A 272 -7.77 8.40 -7.26
CA GLY A 272 -8.87 7.78 -6.54
C GLY A 272 -9.67 6.77 -7.36
N TYR A 273 -10.59 6.06 -6.70
CA TYR A 273 -11.53 5.20 -7.40
C TYR A 273 -12.67 6.01 -8.01
N LEU A 274 -12.95 5.76 -9.29
CA LEU A 274 -14.15 6.23 -9.98
C LEU A 274 -14.83 5.05 -10.65
N LYS A 275 -16.16 5.09 -10.71
CA LYS A 275 -16.92 4.17 -11.57
C LYS A 275 -17.05 4.81 -12.95
N LEU A 276 -16.55 4.13 -13.99
CA LEU A 276 -16.67 4.55 -15.39
C LEU A 276 -17.80 3.75 -16.06
N PHE A 277 -18.74 4.44 -16.71
CA PHE A 277 -19.79 3.79 -17.49
C PHE A 277 -19.25 3.32 -18.84
N LYS A 278 -19.24 1.99 -19.08
CA LYS A 278 -18.79 1.41 -20.35
C LYS A 278 -19.57 0.14 -20.68
N GLY A 279 -20.16 0.09 -21.87
CA GLY A 279 -20.89 -1.09 -22.36
C GLY A 279 -22.10 -1.42 -21.49
N LYS A 280 -22.91 -0.39 -21.15
CA LYS A 280 -24.11 -0.47 -20.29
C LYS A 280 -23.86 -0.92 -18.84
N ARG A 281 -22.61 -0.86 -18.36
CA ARG A 281 -22.26 -1.24 -16.98
C ARG A 281 -21.29 -0.23 -16.38
N TRP A 282 -21.44 0.02 -15.09
CA TRP A 282 -20.48 0.75 -14.29
C TRP A 282 -19.30 -0.15 -13.92
N LYS A 283 -18.08 0.33 -14.14
CA LYS A 283 -16.84 -0.37 -13.78
C LYS A 283 -16.01 0.51 -12.87
N GLN A 284 -15.77 0.04 -11.65
CA GLN A 284 -14.85 0.71 -10.73
C GLN A 284 -13.42 0.51 -11.21
N LEU A 285 -12.70 1.62 -11.37
CA LEU A 285 -11.32 1.68 -11.83
C LEU A 285 -10.59 2.75 -11.04
N TRP A 286 -9.26 2.68 -11.03
CA TRP A 286 -8.41 3.68 -10.39
C TRP A 286 -7.96 4.71 -11.42
N PHE A 287 -8.06 5.99 -11.07
CA PHE A 287 -7.66 7.10 -11.94
C PHE A 287 -6.57 7.93 -11.27
N VAL A 288 -5.65 8.44 -12.08
CA VAL A 288 -4.61 9.38 -11.65
C VAL A 288 -4.59 10.53 -12.63
N LEU A 289 -4.71 11.75 -12.12
CA LEU A 289 -4.53 12.99 -12.86
C LEU A 289 -3.13 13.53 -12.56
N LYS A 290 -2.29 13.66 -13.59
CA LYS A 290 -0.94 14.22 -13.49
C LYS A 290 -0.60 14.94 -14.79
N ASP A 291 -0.06 16.14 -14.67
CA ASP A 291 0.39 16.97 -15.81
C ASP A 291 -0.69 17.14 -16.90
N LYS A 292 -1.93 17.46 -16.47
CA LYS A 292 -3.12 17.57 -17.34
C LYS A 292 -3.48 16.30 -18.13
N VAL A 293 -2.94 15.14 -17.77
CA VAL A 293 -3.25 13.83 -18.36
C VAL A 293 -3.96 12.95 -17.34
N LEU A 294 -5.12 12.40 -17.74
CA LEU A 294 -5.88 11.44 -16.96
C LEU A 294 -5.46 10.00 -17.32
N TYR A 295 -4.82 9.32 -16.39
CA TYR A 295 -4.41 7.93 -16.50
C TYR A 295 -5.44 7.01 -15.84
N LYS A 296 -5.67 5.86 -16.47
CA LYS A 296 -6.63 4.85 -16.02
C LYS A 296 -5.91 3.56 -15.67
N TYR A 297 -6.24 2.96 -14.53
CA TYR A 297 -5.63 1.73 -13.99
C TYR A 297 -6.71 0.74 -13.56
N LYS A 298 -6.35 -0.54 -13.45
CA LYS A 298 -7.26 -1.55 -12.90
C LYS A 298 -7.24 -1.54 -11.36
N ALA A 299 -6.12 -1.15 -10.75
CA ALA A 299 -5.98 -1.05 -9.30
C ALA A 299 -4.97 0.02 -8.88
N SER A 300 -5.04 0.45 -7.61
CA SER A 300 -4.31 1.60 -7.06
C SER A 300 -2.79 1.42 -6.92
N GLU A 301 -2.28 0.20 -7.09
CA GLU A 301 -0.85 -0.13 -6.98
C GLU A 301 -0.30 -0.71 -8.30
N ASP A 302 -1.03 -0.56 -9.40
CA ASP A 302 -0.55 -0.99 -10.71
C ASP A 302 0.61 -0.09 -11.20
N MET A 303 1.64 -0.74 -11.77
CA MET A 303 2.84 -0.06 -12.27
C MET A 303 2.70 0.51 -13.69
N ALA A 304 1.56 0.31 -14.33
CA ALA A 304 1.31 0.80 -15.67
C ALA A 304 -0.18 1.05 -15.90
N ALA A 305 -0.49 2.17 -16.54
CA ALA A 305 -1.83 2.50 -16.96
C ALA A 305 -2.34 1.53 -18.05
N ILE A 306 -3.65 1.37 -18.09
CA ILE A 306 -4.35 0.69 -19.19
C ILE A 306 -4.74 1.65 -20.31
N ASP A 307 -4.82 2.94 -20.02
CA ASP A 307 -5.17 4.01 -20.95
C ASP A 307 -4.73 5.36 -20.37
N SER A 308 -4.49 6.35 -21.23
CA SER A 308 -4.21 7.73 -20.84
C SER A 308 -4.97 8.70 -21.75
N ARG A 309 -5.38 9.85 -21.20
CA ARG A 309 -6.15 10.88 -21.89
C ARG A 309 -5.62 12.27 -21.55
N PRO A 310 -4.95 12.97 -22.48
CA PRO A 310 -4.69 14.40 -22.33
C PRO A 310 -6.02 15.15 -22.23
N LEU A 311 -6.17 16.04 -21.25
CA LEU A 311 -7.44 16.70 -20.97
C LEU A 311 -7.59 18.07 -21.63
N LEU A 312 -6.54 18.61 -22.25
CA LEU A 312 -6.61 19.89 -22.95
C LEU A 312 -7.74 19.88 -23.98
N GLY A 313 -8.69 20.83 -23.84
CA GLY A 313 -9.84 20.96 -24.73
C GLY A 313 -11.05 20.07 -24.38
N TYR A 314 -10.97 19.28 -23.31
CA TYR A 314 -12.14 18.57 -22.77
C TYR A 314 -13.09 19.55 -22.05
N GLN A 315 -14.38 19.21 -22.05
CA GLN A 315 -15.41 19.89 -21.26
C GLN A 315 -15.86 18.97 -20.13
N VAL A 316 -15.95 19.52 -18.92
CA VAL A 316 -16.44 18.81 -17.73
C VAL A 316 -17.88 19.23 -17.48
N ASN A 317 -18.83 18.32 -17.70
CA ASN A 317 -20.26 18.60 -17.52
C ASN A 317 -20.78 17.88 -16.28
N ARG A 318 -21.54 18.60 -15.44
CA ARG A 318 -22.29 18.02 -14.32
C ARG A 318 -23.66 17.55 -14.78
N VAL A 319 -24.18 16.52 -14.14
CA VAL A 319 -25.57 16.08 -14.35
C VAL A 319 -26.46 16.85 -13.39
N VAL A 320 -27.25 17.80 -13.90
CA VAL A 320 -28.14 18.66 -13.08
C VAL A 320 -29.53 18.01 -12.97
N GLU A 321 -30.21 18.16 -11.83
CA GLU A 321 -31.66 17.88 -11.72
C GLU A 321 -32.42 18.96 -12.48
N GLU A 322 -33.25 18.58 -13.46
CA GLU A 322 -34.16 19.53 -14.07
C GLU A 322 -35.20 19.90 -13.02
N ALA A 323 -35.18 21.17 -12.59
CA ALA A 323 -36.33 21.75 -11.91
C ALA A 323 -37.52 21.59 -12.87
N GLY A 324 -38.65 21.08 -12.37
CA GLY A 324 -39.75 20.64 -13.22
C GLY A 324 -40.34 21.75 -14.09
N ASP A 325 -39.89 21.86 -15.33
CA ASP A 325 -40.64 22.38 -16.45
C ASP A 325 -40.21 21.66 -17.75
N GLY A 326 -41.14 20.87 -18.30
CA GLY A 326 -40.94 19.90 -19.37
C GLY A 326 -40.55 20.45 -20.76
N SER A 327 -39.56 21.32 -20.86
CA SER A 327 -38.99 21.75 -22.14
C SER A 327 -37.57 22.31 -22.00
N GLY A 328 -36.55 21.45 -22.08
CA GLY A 328 -35.16 21.92 -22.15
C GLY A 328 -34.18 20.82 -22.57
N SER A 329 -33.83 20.78 -23.85
CA SER A 329 -32.84 19.82 -24.36
C SER A 329 -31.44 20.12 -23.82
N LEU A 330 -30.75 19.13 -23.25
CA LEU A 330 -29.29 19.15 -23.18
C LEU A 330 -28.75 19.19 -24.63
N SER A 331 -28.15 20.31 -25.02
CA SER A 331 -27.51 20.52 -26.32
C SER A 331 -26.24 19.68 -26.41
N THR A 332 -26.39 18.42 -26.81
CA THR A 332 -25.27 17.58 -27.24
C THR A 332 -25.53 17.19 -28.69
N ASN A 333 -24.71 17.73 -29.59
CA ASN A 333 -24.62 17.26 -30.97
C ASN A 333 -24.15 15.80 -30.97
N SER A 334 -25.10 14.88 -30.91
CA SER A 334 -24.86 13.45 -31.15
C SER A 334 -26.04 12.88 -31.93
N ASN A 335 -25.73 12.35 -33.12
CA ASN A 335 -26.67 11.76 -34.09
C ASN A 335 -27.24 10.41 -33.61
N SER A 336 -27.78 10.34 -32.39
CA SER A 336 -28.47 9.17 -31.86
C SER A 336 -29.97 9.44 -31.79
N SER A 337 -30.73 8.81 -32.68
CA SER A 337 -32.18 8.95 -32.83
C SER A 337 -33.03 8.21 -31.78
N ASP A 338 -32.42 7.64 -30.73
CA ASP A 338 -33.14 6.94 -29.65
C ASP A 338 -33.13 7.76 -28.33
N PRO A 339 -34.26 8.40 -27.95
CA PRO A 339 -34.41 9.14 -26.70
C PRO A 339 -34.34 8.24 -25.45
N ARG A 340 -34.67 6.94 -25.55
CA ARG A 340 -34.62 6.01 -24.40
C ARG A 340 -33.19 5.64 -24.02
N ALA A 341 -32.25 5.68 -24.97
CA ALA A 341 -30.84 5.44 -24.72
C ALA A 341 -30.13 6.63 -24.01
N ARG A 342 -30.66 7.87 -24.12
CA ARG A 342 -30.08 9.06 -23.49
C ARG A 342 -30.15 9.04 -21.96
N ASN A 343 -31.19 8.43 -21.39
CA ASN A 343 -31.49 8.52 -19.95
C ASN A 343 -31.13 7.27 -19.13
N GLN A 344 -30.74 6.18 -19.78
CA GLN A 344 -30.57 4.89 -19.10
C GLN A 344 -29.30 4.77 -18.25
N TRP A 345 -28.29 5.62 -18.48
CA TRP A 345 -26.98 5.44 -17.84
C TRP A 345 -26.91 5.99 -16.40
N TYR A 346 -27.82 6.89 -16.03
CA TYR A 346 -27.94 7.47 -14.70
C TYR A 346 -29.18 6.96 -13.93
N GLU A 347 -29.89 5.95 -14.46
CA GLU A 347 -31.07 5.39 -13.81
C GLU A 347 -30.71 4.80 -12.43
N GLY A 348 -31.40 5.25 -11.39
CA GLY A 348 -31.19 4.79 -10.01
C GLY A 348 -29.94 5.36 -9.32
N ILE A 349 -29.32 6.41 -9.86
CA ILE A 349 -28.15 7.07 -9.25
C ILE A 349 -28.45 8.56 -9.04
N GLU A 350 -28.12 9.06 -7.84
CA GLU A 350 -28.23 10.47 -7.51
C GLU A 350 -27.35 11.33 -8.43
N ARG A 351 -27.94 12.33 -9.08
CA ARG A 351 -27.28 13.09 -10.16
C ARG A 351 -26.05 13.86 -9.69
N HIS A 352 -26.05 14.32 -8.45
CA HIS A 352 -24.92 15.04 -7.84
C HIS A 352 -23.67 14.15 -7.60
N LEU A 353 -23.78 12.82 -7.82
CA LEU A 353 -22.65 11.89 -7.81
C LEU A 353 -22.08 11.64 -9.21
N LEU A 354 -22.63 12.29 -10.25
CA LEU A 354 -22.34 12.03 -11.65
C LEU A 354 -21.74 13.25 -12.34
N PHE A 355 -20.76 12.98 -13.20
CA PHE A 355 -20.22 13.97 -14.13
C PHE A 355 -19.72 13.27 -15.41
N GLU A 356 -19.54 14.05 -16.48
CA GLU A 356 -19.00 13.55 -17.74
C GLU A 356 -17.88 14.44 -18.29
N LEU A 357 -16.95 13.80 -19.00
CA LEU A 357 -15.91 14.46 -19.79
C LEU A 357 -16.22 14.27 -21.27
N THR A 358 -16.31 15.38 -22.00
CA THR A 358 -16.62 15.39 -23.43
C THR A 358 -15.52 16.12 -24.21
N HIS A 359 -15.25 15.67 -25.43
CA HIS A 359 -14.33 16.33 -26.36
C HIS A 359 -14.87 16.11 -27.79
N PRO A 360 -14.79 17.11 -28.69
CA PRO A 360 -15.22 16.94 -30.08
C PRO A 360 -14.59 15.70 -30.73
N GLY A 361 -15.42 14.89 -31.40
CA GLY A 361 -14.97 13.67 -32.09
C GLY A 361 -14.64 12.47 -31.18
N MET A 362 -14.82 12.59 -29.86
CA MET A 362 -14.59 11.50 -28.91
C MET A 362 -15.87 11.09 -28.19
N GLN A 363 -15.95 9.81 -27.81
CA GLN A 363 -17.05 9.32 -26.99
C GLN A 363 -16.98 9.90 -25.57
N PRO A 364 -18.10 10.38 -25.01
CA PRO A 364 -18.14 10.88 -23.63
C PRO A 364 -17.65 9.85 -22.63
N MET A 365 -16.83 10.28 -21.68
CA MET A 365 -16.47 9.47 -20.50
C MET A 365 -17.38 9.87 -19.35
N ARG A 366 -18.17 8.94 -18.83
CA ARG A 366 -19.16 9.20 -17.79
C ARG A 366 -18.74 8.54 -16.48
N PHE A 367 -18.75 9.32 -15.41
CA PHE A 367 -18.20 8.94 -14.12
C PHE A 367 -19.27 9.00 -13.03
N GLN A 368 -19.09 8.13 -12.03
CA GLN A 368 -19.81 8.14 -10.78
C GLN A 368 -18.80 8.11 -9.62
N THR A 369 -19.01 8.96 -8.61
CA THR A 369 -18.25 8.96 -7.35
C THR A 369 -19.02 8.28 -6.21
N ASP A 370 -18.38 8.13 -5.06
CA ASP A 370 -18.98 7.60 -3.84
C ASP A 370 -19.72 8.64 -2.99
N SER A 371 -19.43 9.92 -3.21
CA SER A 371 -19.94 11.05 -2.42
C SER A 371 -19.94 12.35 -3.21
N ALA A 372 -20.81 13.29 -2.83
CA ALA A 372 -20.87 14.63 -3.39
C ALA A 372 -19.51 15.36 -3.27
N ALA A 373 -18.88 15.29 -2.09
CA ALA A 373 -17.57 15.89 -1.85
C ALA A 373 -16.48 15.33 -2.80
N SER A 374 -16.53 14.04 -3.10
CA SER A 374 -15.64 13.42 -4.10
C SER A 374 -15.95 13.93 -5.52
N THR A 375 -17.23 14.08 -5.89
CA THR A 375 -17.63 14.67 -7.18
C THR A 375 -17.10 16.10 -7.32
N GLU A 376 -17.28 16.94 -6.29
CA GLU A 376 -16.77 18.31 -6.28
C GLU A 376 -15.25 18.35 -6.51
N LYS A 377 -14.49 17.56 -5.74
CA LYS A 377 -13.03 17.50 -5.87
C LYS A 377 -12.61 17.09 -7.29
N TRP A 378 -13.18 16.02 -7.83
CA TRP A 378 -12.85 15.54 -9.17
C TRP A 378 -13.21 16.55 -10.25
N VAL A 379 -14.40 17.14 -10.21
CA VAL A 379 -14.84 18.13 -11.20
C VAL A 379 -13.93 19.35 -11.18
N THR A 380 -13.57 19.87 -10.00
CA THR A 380 -12.68 21.04 -9.88
C THR A 380 -11.31 20.80 -10.52
N VAL A 381 -10.62 19.71 -10.16
CA VAL A 381 -9.28 19.45 -10.73
C VAL A 381 -9.31 19.12 -12.22
N LEU A 382 -10.40 18.50 -12.70
CA LEU A 382 -10.57 18.19 -14.11
C LEU A 382 -10.85 19.45 -14.94
N LEU A 383 -11.61 20.40 -14.39
CA LEU A 383 -11.83 21.70 -15.02
C LEU A 383 -10.50 22.44 -15.18
N GLU A 384 -9.71 22.55 -14.12
CA GLU A 384 -8.38 23.17 -14.15
C GLU A 384 -7.45 22.50 -15.17
N ALA A 385 -7.46 21.16 -15.22
CA ALA A 385 -6.63 20.40 -16.15
C ALA A 385 -7.08 20.49 -17.62
N SER A 386 -8.33 20.90 -17.87
CA SER A 386 -8.87 20.96 -19.24
C SER A 386 -8.65 22.31 -19.93
N VAL A 387 -8.29 23.34 -19.17
CA VAL A 387 -7.96 24.67 -19.67
C VAL A 387 -6.56 24.66 -20.31
N PRO A 388 -6.35 25.36 -21.46
CA PRO A 388 -5.05 25.53 -22.12
C PRO A 388 -3.89 25.86 -21.17
#